data_AF-A0AAE3E0G8-F1
#
_entry.id   AF-A0AAE3E0G8-F1
#
_cell.length_a   1.000
_cell.length_b   1.000
_cell.length_c   1.000
_cell.angle_alpha   90.00
_cell.angle_beta   90.00
_cell.angle_gamma   90.00
#
_symmetry.space_group_name_H-M   'P 1'
#
loop_
_entity.id
_entity.type
_entity.pdbx_description
1 polymer ?
#
loop_
_entity_poly.entity_id
_entity_poly.type
_entity_poly.pdbx_seq_one_letter_code
_entity_poly.pdbx_strand_id
1 'polypeptide(L)'
;MKKDGYSRPGFFGTINHYDASGKKIGESRPGFFGGMNNYDANGHKVGHSSPGFFGGMNHYDNNGHKTGYSSPGLFGGVNTYDNNGHKKRHSEKSFLGGYNHYEE
;
A
#
# COMPACT_ATOMS: atom_id res chain seq x y z
N MET A 1 -4.32 0.23 -18.62
CA MET A 1 -4.28 0.31 -17.15
C MET A 1 -5.35 1.28 -16.69
N LYS A 2 -6.27 0.84 -15.84
CA LYS A 2 -7.33 1.70 -15.27
C LYS A 2 -6.88 2.14 -13.88
N LYS A 3 -7.00 3.44 -13.58
CA LYS A 3 -6.77 3.94 -12.22
C LYS A 3 -7.85 3.36 -11.29
N ASP A 4 -7.45 2.55 -10.33
CA ASP A 4 -8.36 1.88 -9.37
C ASP A 4 -8.45 2.65 -8.04
N GLY A 5 -7.50 3.54 -7.78
CA GLY A 5 -7.52 4.40 -6.60
C GLY A 5 -6.29 5.30 -6.48
N TYR A 6 -6.14 5.92 -5.32
CA TYR A 6 -4.95 6.68 -4.96
C TYR A 6 -4.76 6.75 -3.45
N SER A 7 -3.54 7.05 -3.03
CA SER A 7 -3.16 7.22 -1.64
C SER A 7 -2.57 8.60 -1.40
N ARG A 8 -2.87 9.20 -0.24
CA ARG A 8 -2.34 10.52 0.15
C ARG A 8 -1.73 10.47 1.55
N PRO A 9 -0.58 11.13 1.77
CA PRO A 9 -0.07 11.34 3.11
C PRO A 9 -1.11 12.05 3.99
N GLY A 10 -1.18 11.64 5.26
CA GLY A 10 -1.93 12.29 6.32
C GLY A 10 -1.00 12.75 7.44
N PHE A 11 -1.59 13.08 8.59
CA PHE A 11 -0.82 13.49 9.77
C PHE A 11 -0.02 12.33 10.36
N PHE A 12 1.11 12.64 10.99
CA PHE A 12 1.96 11.68 11.70
C PHE A 12 2.40 10.47 10.86
N GLY A 13 2.66 10.68 9.57
CA GLY A 13 3.11 9.62 8.66
C GLY A 13 2.03 8.62 8.27
N THR A 14 0.75 8.90 8.56
CA THR A 14 -0.36 8.10 8.05
C THR A 14 -0.47 8.24 6.53
N ILE A 15 -1.02 7.22 5.88
CA ILE A 15 -1.34 7.23 4.45
C ILE A 15 -2.80 6.87 4.31
N ASN A 16 -3.61 7.76 3.75
CA ASN A 16 -5.03 7.54 3.50
C ASN A 16 -5.22 6.93 2.12
N HIS A 17 -6.04 5.89 2.01
CA HIS A 17 -6.35 5.22 0.76
C HIS A 17 -7.75 5.59 0.28
N TYR A 18 -7.85 5.92 -1.00
CA TYR A 18 -9.08 6.32 -1.67
C TYR A 18 -9.31 5.44 -2.90
N ASP A 19 -10.57 5.10 -3.15
CA ASP A 19 -10.97 4.47 -4.41
C ASP A 19 -10.96 5.47 -5.58
N ALA A 20 -11.27 4.98 -6.79
CA ALA A 20 -11.34 5.80 -7.99
C ALA A 20 -12.41 6.92 -7.92
N SER A 21 -13.45 6.79 -7.07
CA SER A 21 -14.47 7.82 -6.86
C SER A 21 -14.05 8.89 -5.85
N GLY A 22 -12.93 8.68 -5.16
CA GLY A 22 -12.43 9.57 -4.12
C GLY A 22 -12.99 9.29 -2.72
N LYS A 23 -13.69 8.16 -2.52
CA LYS A 23 -14.13 7.74 -1.19
C LYS A 23 -12.96 7.10 -0.44
N LYS A 24 -12.76 7.47 0.82
CA LYS A 24 -11.76 6.84 1.69
C LYS A 24 -12.17 5.39 1.98
N ILE A 25 -11.29 4.46 1.66
CA ILE A 25 -11.50 3.01 1.83
C ILE A 25 -10.64 2.40 2.95
N GLY A 26 -9.70 3.17 3.49
CA GLY A 26 -8.86 2.76 4.59
C GLY A 26 -7.67 3.69 4.80
N GLU A 27 -6.77 3.29 5.69
CA GLU A 27 -5.52 4.00 5.93
C GLU A 27 -4.42 3.07 6.45
N SER A 28 -3.18 3.39 6.12
CA SER A 28 -2.00 2.80 6.73
C SER A 28 -1.42 3.77 7.77
N ARG A 29 -1.06 3.25 8.94
CA ARG A 29 -0.41 4.01 10.01
C ARG A 29 0.99 3.46 10.25
N PRO A 30 2.00 4.27 10.58
CA PRO A 30 3.32 3.76 10.93
C PRO A 30 3.25 2.72 12.05
N GLY A 31 3.95 1.60 11.86
CA GLY A 31 4.16 0.56 12.86
C GLY A 31 5.55 0.64 13.48
N PHE A 32 5.84 -0.27 14.40
CA PHE A 32 7.19 -0.44 14.94
C PHE A 32 8.13 -1.02 13.87
N PHE A 33 9.43 -0.69 13.97
CA PHE A 33 10.49 -1.20 13.08
C PHE A 33 10.32 -0.89 11.58
N GLY A 34 9.72 0.26 11.24
CA GLY A 34 9.63 0.73 9.85
C GLY A 34 8.53 0.07 9.01
N GLY A 35 7.64 -0.71 9.65
CA GLY A 35 6.44 -1.26 9.01
C GLY A 35 5.26 -0.29 9.00
N MET A 36 4.12 -0.73 8.46
CA MET A 36 2.84 -0.01 8.54
C MET A 36 1.71 -0.94 8.98
N ASN A 37 0.77 -0.46 9.78
CA ASN A 37 -0.47 -1.15 10.11
C ASN A 37 -1.59 -0.66 9.19
N ASN A 38 -2.34 -1.57 8.58
CA ASN A 38 -3.40 -1.25 7.64
C ASN A 38 -4.76 -1.35 8.31
N TYR A 39 -5.60 -0.34 8.12
CA TYR A 39 -6.93 -0.22 8.69
C TYR A 39 -7.97 -0.02 7.59
N ASP A 40 -9.14 -0.62 7.75
CA ASP A 40 -10.29 -0.40 6.86
C ASP A 40 -10.93 0.98 7.09
N ALA A 41 -11.96 1.30 6.31
CA ALA A 41 -12.71 2.56 6.42
C ALA A 41 -13.41 2.74 7.79
N ASN A 42 -13.66 1.66 8.53
CA ASN A 42 -14.26 1.68 9.86
C ASN A 42 -13.20 1.79 10.98
N GLY A 43 -11.91 1.76 10.64
CA GLY A 43 -10.82 1.82 11.60
C GLY A 43 -10.43 0.47 12.21
N HIS A 44 -10.91 -0.64 11.68
CA HIS A 44 -10.44 -1.97 12.10
C HIS A 44 -9.13 -2.30 11.41
N LYS A 45 -8.16 -2.83 12.17
CA LYS A 45 -6.92 -3.35 11.58
C LYS A 45 -7.28 -4.53 10.67
N VAL A 46 -6.81 -4.51 9.42
CA VAL A 46 -7.02 -5.58 8.42
C VAL A 46 -5.73 -6.27 8.00
N GLY A 47 -4.59 -5.70 8.39
CA GLY A 47 -3.29 -6.33 8.17
C GLY A 47 -2.15 -5.40 8.57
N HIS A 48 -0.95 -5.75 8.15
CA HIS A 48 0.22 -4.90 8.30
C HIS A 48 1.23 -5.18 7.19
N SER A 49 2.20 -4.28 7.05
CA SER A 49 3.38 -4.47 6.23
C SER A 49 4.65 -4.31 7.05
N SER A 50 5.70 -4.99 6.64
CA SER A 50 7.03 -4.87 7.23
C SER A 50 8.11 -4.74 6.16
N PRO A 51 9.25 -4.11 6.45
CA PRO A 51 10.36 -4.04 5.51
C PRO A 51 10.79 -5.43 5.02
N GLY A 52 10.94 -5.55 3.71
CA GLY A 52 11.53 -6.71 3.05
C GLY A 52 13.03 -6.55 2.85
N PHE A 53 13.72 -7.66 2.60
CA PHE A 53 15.18 -7.70 2.51
C PHE A 53 15.76 -6.85 1.36
N PHE A 54 15.02 -6.68 0.26
CA PHE A 54 15.47 -5.94 -0.94
C PHE A 54 14.85 -4.54 -1.06
N GLY A 55 14.62 -3.86 0.07
CA GLY A 55 14.07 -2.49 0.08
C GLY A 55 12.59 -2.38 -0.31
N GLY A 56 11.89 -3.51 -0.42
CA GLY A 56 10.44 -3.59 -0.57
C GLY A 56 9.69 -3.66 0.77
N MET A 57 8.38 -3.87 0.73
CA MET A 57 7.57 -4.22 1.91
C MET A 57 6.87 -5.56 1.72
N ASN A 58 6.92 -6.43 2.72
CA ASN A 58 6.05 -7.60 2.78
C ASN A 58 4.68 -7.21 3.34
N HIS A 59 3.61 -7.78 2.81
CA HIS A 59 2.23 -7.55 3.28
C HIS A 59 1.71 -8.80 3.98
N TYR A 60 1.02 -8.60 5.11
CA TYR A 60 0.47 -9.65 5.95
C TYR A 60 -0.98 -9.35 6.30
N ASP A 61 -1.78 -10.39 6.41
CA ASP A 61 -3.14 -10.31 6.97
C ASP A 61 -3.11 -10.13 8.50
N ASN A 62 -4.30 -10.07 9.12
CA ASN A 62 -4.45 -9.98 10.57
C ASN A 62 -3.97 -11.23 11.33
N ASN A 63 -3.94 -12.39 10.67
CA ASN A 63 -3.47 -13.64 11.25
C ASN A 63 -1.95 -13.80 11.14
N GLY A 64 -1.26 -12.86 10.48
CA GLY A 64 0.19 -12.90 10.27
C GLY A 64 0.62 -13.71 9.04
N HIS A 65 -0.32 -14.14 8.19
CA HIS A 65 0.05 -14.79 6.93
C HIS A 65 0.45 -13.74 5.91
N LYS A 66 1.58 -13.99 5.23
CA LYS A 66 2.00 -13.16 4.10
C LYS A 66 0.95 -13.26 3.00
N THR A 67 0.50 -12.13 2.48
CA THR A 67 -0.47 -12.03 1.38
C THR A 67 0.15 -11.50 0.09
N GLY A 68 1.34 -10.91 0.18
CA GLY A 68 2.10 -10.45 -0.96
C GLY A 68 3.31 -9.63 -0.54
N TYR A 69 3.88 -8.91 -1.50
CA TYR A 69 4.93 -7.93 -1.24
C TYR A 69 4.88 -6.80 -2.27
N SER A 70 5.45 -5.66 -1.92
CA SER A 70 5.68 -4.55 -2.81
C SER A 70 7.17 -4.29 -2.97
N SER A 71 7.57 -3.87 -4.16
CA SER A 71 8.95 -3.48 -4.45
C SER A 71 9.00 -2.14 -5.18
N PRO A 72 10.10 -1.39 -5.03
CA PRO A 72 10.35 -0.20 -5.83
C PRO A 72 10.29 -0.54 -7.33
N GLY A 73 9.52 0.26 -8.08
CA GLY A 73 9.46 0.24 -9.53
C GLY A 73 10.36 1.32 -10.15
N LEU A 74 10.35 1.38 -11.48
CA LEU A 74 11.03 2.45 -12.22
C LEU A 74 10.43 3.82 -11.86
N PHE A 75 11.25 4.87 -11.94
CA PHE A 75 10.85 6.26 -11.73
C PHE A 75 10.16 6.56 -10.39
N GLY A 76 10.49 5.79 -9.33
CA GLY A 76 9.93 5.98 -8.00
C GLY A 76 8.51 5.45 -7.81
N GLY A 77 8.02 4.65 -8.77
CA GLY A 77 6.80 3.86 -8.60
C GLY A 77 6.98 2.70 -7.63
N VAL A 78 5.90 1.97 -7.36
CA VAL A 78 5.86 0.78 -6.50
C VAL A 78 5.02 -0.29 -7.19
N ASN A 79 5.59 -1.48 -7.34
CA ASN A 79 4.88 -2.65 -7.86
C ASN A 79 4.42 -3.51 -6.69
N THR A 80 3.20 -4.02 -6.74
CA THR A 80 2.67 -4.96 -5.75
C THR A 80 2.44 -6.32 -6.40
N TYR A 81 2.88 -7.35 -5.71
CA TYR A 81 2.85 -8.74 -6.14
C TYR A 81 2.08 -9.58 -5.12
N ASP A 82 1.37 -10.59 -5.59
CA ASP A 82 0.81 -11.62 -4.73
C ASP A 82 1.88 -12.63 -4.26
N ASN A 83 1.47 -13.60 -3.44
CA ASN A 83 2.36 -14.64 -2.92
C ASN A 83 2.98 -15.54 -4.01
N ASN A 84 2.36 -15.62 -5.19
CA ASN A 84 2.88 -16.40 -6.31
C ASN A 84 3.87 -15.58 -7.17
N GLY A 85 4.10 -14.31 -6.80
CA GLY A 85 4.98 -13.40 -7.53
C GLY A 85 4.31 -12.75 -8.74
N HIS A 86 2.99 -12.88 -8.89
CA HIS A 86 2.27 -12.24 -10.00
C HIS A 86 1.99 -10.79 -9.64
N LYS A 87 2.30 -9.88 -10.56
CA LYS A 87 2.05 -8.44 -10.37
C LYS A 87 0.54 -8.19 -10.38
N LYS A 88 0.05 -7.56 -9.31
CA LYS A 88 -1.37 -7.22 -9.12
C LYS A 88 -1.66 -5.76 -9.42
N ARG A 89 -0.73 -4.88 -9.04
CA ARG A 89 -0.94 -3.44 -9.06
C ARG A 89 0.37 -2.73 -9.30
N HIS A 90 0.30 -1.66 -10.07
CA HIS A 90 1.35 -0.68 -10.21
C HIS A 90 0.93 0.63 -9.55
N SER A 91 1.84 1.29 -8.86
CA SER A 91 1.59 2.58 -8.22
C SER A 91 2.63 3.61 -8.64
N GLU A 92 2.18 4.79 -9.04
CA GLU A 92 3.05 5.87 -9.48
C GLU A 92 3.01 7.01 -8.48
N LYS A 93 4.15 7.65 -8.24
CA LYS A 93 4.21 8.80 -7.35
C LYS A 93 3.40 9.97 -7.92
N SER A 94 2.52 10.54 -7.11
CA SER A 94 1.76 11.74 -7.49
C SER A 94 2.59 13.00 -7.33
N PHE A 95 2.35 14.01 -8.18
CA PHE A 95 3.03 15.31 -8.14
C PHE A 95 2.90 16.01 -6.78
N LEU A 96 1.72 15.91 -6.15
CA LEU A 96 1.42 16.52 -4.85
C LEU A 96 1.81 15.63 -3.64
N GLY A 97 2.63 14.60 -3.87
CA GLY A 97 2.88 13.55 -2.88
C GLY A 97 1.78 12.49 -2.85
N GLY A 98 2.15 11.30 -2.37
CA GLY A 98 1.29 10.11 -2.42
C GLY A 98 1.45 9.29 -3.70
N TYR A 99 0.52 8.36 -3.94
CA TYR A 99 0.59 7.40 -5.05
C TYR A 99 -0.74 7.28 -5.79
N ASN A 100 -0.71 7.24 -7.12
CA ASN A 100 -1.84 6.77 -7.93
C ASN A 100 -1.70 5.27 -8.11
N HIS A 101 -2.80 4.53 -8.01
CA HIS A 101 -2.81 3.08 -8.16
C HIS A 101 -3.48 2.70 -9.49
N TYR A 102 -2.92 1.69 -10.13
CA TYR A 102 -3.40 1.14 -11.39
C TYR A 102 -3.38 -0.38 -11.31
N GLU A 103 -4.48 -1.02 -11.71
CA GLU A 103 -4.51 -2.46 -11.92
C GLU A 103 -3.66 -2.83 -13.15
N GLU A 104 -3.00 -3.98 -13.04
CA GLU A 104 -2.26 -4.61 -14.14
C GLU A 104 -3.22 -5.27 -15.15
#